data_AF-A0A8T3C349-F1
#
_entry.id   AF-A0A8T3C349-F1
#
_cell.length_a   1.000
_cell.length_b   1.000
_cell.length_c   1.000
_cell.angle_alpha   90.00
_cell.angle_beta   90.00
_cell.angle_gamma   90.00
#
_symmetry.space_group_name_H-M   'P 1'
#
loop_
_entity.id
_entity.type
_entity.pdbx_description
1 polymer ?
#
loop_
_entity_poly.entity_id
_entity_poly.type
_entity_poly.pdbx_seq_one_letter_code
_entity_poly.pdbx_strand_id
1 'polypeptide(L)'
;MSAVLGVANASSLQELRRSRPKRARPQIPGPPFKPKSIERQKSLGLWALKLPSADAIVVRRTFAALTENPQGLQGVIESVEHKVKRRQLWPTVKPAHFGVKIGSKSPWAIIRFIFTGFFIGLFGTFAFGRKLLLRFPGLFSLGWFSKKGPTEEEVNSATFKMWFVGKGYSDVKLVAEGKTKPDTEIITRVSGPEIGYLATSIILIQCAFIVLSQRKNLPNGGVYPPGIIFGATDLQEQLQANGISFDFISKRSLRQ
;
A
#
# COMPACT_ATOMS: atom_id res chain seq x y z
N MET A 1 0.79 -4.75 15.48
CA MET A 1 2.23 -4.39 15.38
C MET A 1 2.38 -2.92 15.79
N SER A 2 3.23 -2.58 16.77
CA SER A 2 3.37 -1.19 17.25
C SER A 2 4.28 -0.36 16.33
N ALA A 3 3.80 0.81 15.86
CA ALA A 3 4.59 1.73 15.05
C ALA A 3 5.91 2.15 15.73
N VAL A 4 5.91 2.19 17.07
CA VAL A 4 7.08 2.47 17.92
C VAL A 4 8.18 1.43 17.69
N LEU A 5 7.84 0.15 17.62
CA LEU A 5 8.79 -0.94 17.36
C LEU A 5 9.26 -0.95 15.90
N GLY A 6 8.43 -0.48 14.98
CA GLY A 6 8.81 -0.31 13.58
C GLY A 6 9.96 0.69 13.39
N VAL A 7 9.96 1.79 14.14
CA VAL A 7 11.04 2.80 14.11
C VAL A 7 12.30 2.31 14.82
N ALA A 8 12.14 1.53 15.90
CA ALA A 8 13.25 1.03 16.71
C ALA A 8 14.35 0.33 15.89
N ASN A 9 13.95 -0.43 14.86
CA ASN A 9 14.85 -1.25 14.05
C ASN A 9 15.07 -0.67 12.63
N ALA A 10 14.72 0.59 12.40
CA ALA A 10 14.77 1.17 11.06
C ALA A 10 16.20 1.21 10.48
N SER A 11 17.22 1.48 11.30
CA SER A 11 18.64 1.49 10.92
C SER A 11 19.12 0.09 10.53
N SER A 12 18.86 -0.92 11.36
CA SER A 12 19.22 -2.32 11.07
C SER A 12 18.53 -2.83 9.80
N LEU A 13 17.27 -2.42 9.55
CA LEU A 13 16.57 -2.73 8.29
C LEU A 13 17.21 -2.04 7.08
N GLN A 14 17.77 -0.84 7.26
CA GLN A 14 18.47 -0.12 6.19
C GLN A 14 19.82 -0.78 5.87
N GLU A 15 20.58 -1.19 6.87
CA GLU A 15 21.82 -1.96 6.72
C GLU A 15 21.55 -3.28 5.99
N LEU A 16 20.54 -4.05 6.43
CA LEU A 16 20.14 -5.29 5.79
C LEU A 16 19.71 -5.09 4.31
N ARG A 17 19.13 -3.94 3.97
CA ARG A 17 18.79 -3.61 2.58
C ARG A 17 20.02 -3.28 1.74
N ARG A 18 21.06 -2.69 2.34
CA ARG A 18 22.32 -2.35 1.68
C ARG A 18 23.20 -3.57 1.46
N SER A 19 23.15 -4.55 2.37
CA SER A 19 23.94 -5.79 2.25
C SER A 19 23.39 -6.79 1.23
N ARG A 20 22.12 -6.65 0.82
CA ARG A 20 21.50 -7.55 -0.16
C ARG A 20 21.81 -7.13 -1.60
N PRO A 21 21.89 -8.09 -2.55
CA PRO A 21 22.01 -7.79 -3.96
C PRO A 21 20.92 -6.83 -4.45
N LYS A 22 21.29 -5.93 -5.36
CA LYS A 22 20.33 -5.03 -6.01
C LYS A 22 19.43 -5.87 -6.92
N ARG A 23 18.12 -5.75 -6.74
CA ARG A 23 17.12 -6.34 -7.64
C ARG A 23 16.92 -5.49 -8.89
N ALA A 24 16.28 -6.08 -9.90
CA ALA A 24 15.89 -5.37 -11.10
C ALA A 24 15.05 -4.14 -10.74
N ARG A 25 15.32 -3.01 -11.41
CA ARG A 25 14.53 -1.79 -11.27
C ARG A 25 13.67 -1.65 -12.52
N PRO A 26 12.32 -1.62 -12.38
CA PRO A 26 11.47 -1.38 -13.53
C PRO A 26 11.78 0.00 -14.11
N GLN A 27 11.86 0.10 -15.43
CA GLN A 27 11.85 1.38 -16.11
C GLN A 27 10.42 1.93 -16.06
N ILE A 28 10.23 2.99 -15.29
CA ILE A 28 8.95 3.68 -15.18
C ILE A 28 9.04 4.92 -16.07
N PRO A 29 8.19 5.04 -17.10
CA PRO A 29 8.23 6.20 -17.96
C PRO A 29 7.75 7.49 -17.28
N GLY A 30 8.20 8.62 -17.80
CA GLY A 30 7.84 9.95 -17.29
C GLY A 30 8.73 10.44 -16.15
N PRO A 31 8.44 11.64 -15.62
CA PRO A 31 9.26 12.25 -14.57
C PRO A 31 9.09 11.51 -13.23
N PRO A 32 10.13 11.51 -12.36
CA PRO A 32 10.06 10.86 -11.07
C PRO A 32 8.98 11.49 -10.18
N PHE A 33 8.18 10.65 -9.53
CA PHE A 33 7.19 11.11 -8.57
C PHE A 33 7.85 11.65 -7.30
N LYS A 34 7.75 12.96 -7.07
CA LYS A 34 8.17 13.62 -5.84
C LYS A 34 6.93 14.02 -5.03
N PRO A 35 6.42 13.16 -4.14
CA PRO A 35 5.25 13.49 -3.34
C PRO A 35 5.57 14.65 -2.39
N LYS A 36 4.76 15.71 -2.43
CA LYS A 36 4.77 16.79 -1.45
C LYS A 36 4.51 16.21 -0.05
N SER A 37 5.17 16.77 0.97
CA SER A 37 4.99 16.35 2.36
C SER A 37 3.57 16.56 2.86
N ILE A 38 2.99 17.73 2.57
CA ILE A 38 1.59 18.06 2.84
C ILE A 38 1.00 18.64 1.56
N GLU A 39 -0.20 18.24 1.20
CA GLU A 39 -0.95 18.86 0.10
C GLU A 39 -2.46 18.82 0.34
N ARG A 40 -3.17 19.76 -0.28
CA ARG A 40 -4.63 19.72 -0.38
C ARG A 40 -5.02 18.99 -1.65
N GLN A 41 -5.60 17.81 -1.53
CA GLN A 41 -6.13 17.04 -2.66
C GLN A 41 -7.54 17.53 -3.00
N LYS A 42 -7.62 18.50 -3.91
CA LYS A 42 -8.87 19.19 -4.26
C LYS A 42 -9.98 18.23 -4.74
N SER A 43 -9.65 17.25 -5.59
CA SER A 43 -10.64 16.31 -6.13
C SER A 43 -11.29 15.40 -5.08
N LEU A 44 -10.63 15.19 -3.94
CA LEU A 44 -11.14 14.37 -2.84
C LEU A 44 -11.60 15.21 -1.64
N GLY A 45 -11.35 16.52 -1.65
CA GLY A 45 -11.63 17.39 -0.51
C GLY A 45 -10.81 17.05 0.75
N LEU A 46 -9.63 16.45 0.60
CA LEU A 46 -8.78 15.97 1.70
C LEU A 46 -7.51 16.82 1.83
N TRP A 47 -7.07 17.04 3.07
CA TRP A 47 -5.68 17.31 3.38
C TRP A 47 -4.94 15.98 3.43
N ALA A 48 -3.79 15.91 2.77
CA ALA A 48 -3.00 14.70 2.65
C ALA A 48 -1.59 14.93 3.20
N LEU A 49 -1.17 14.08 4.12
CA LEU A 49 0.18 14.05 4.68
C LEU A 49 0.90 12.80 4.15
N LYS A 50 2.09 12.99 3.59
CA LYS A 50 2.95 11.89 3.14
C LYS A 50 3.31 11.01 4.33
N LEU A 51 3.07 9.71 4.19
CA LEU A 51 3.47 8.72 5.18
C LEU A 51 4.77 8.01 4.78
N PRO A 52 5.70 7.78 5.73
CA PRO A 52 6.77 6.81 5.56
C PRO A 52 6.19 5.40 5.67
N SER A 53 5.54 4.91 4.60
CA SER A 53 4.89 3.59 4.58
C SER A 53 5.76 2.49 3.96
N ALA A 54 5.59 1.26 4.45
CA ALA A 54 6.13 0.04 3.84
C ALA A 54 5.50 -0.25 2.47
N ASP A 55 4.28 0.23 2.19
CA ASP A 55 3.52 -0.13 0.99
C ASP A 55 4.27 0.24 -0.29
N ALA A 56 4.90 1.42 -0.33
CA ALA A 56 5.70 1.83 -1.48
C ALA A 56 6.90 0.90 -1.72
N ILE A 57 7.46 0.31 -0.66
CA ILE A 57 8.51 -0.71 -0.80
C ILE A 57 7.91 -2.02 -1.33
N VAL A 58 6.76 -2.44 -0.81
CA VAL A 58 6.07 -3.67 -1.25
C VAL A 58 5.69 -3.57 -2.73
N VAL A 59 5.05 -2.49 -3.17
CA VAL A 59 4.68 -2.24 -4.58
C VAL A 59 5.91 -2.25 -5.48
N ARG A 60 7.01 -1.57 -5.08
CA ARG A 60 8.28 -1.60 -5.82
C ARG A 60 8.85 -3.01 -5.94
N ARG A 61 8.76 -3.82 -4.88
CA ARG A 61 9.21 -5.22 -4.91
C ARG A 61 8.33 -6.08 -5.82
N THR A 62 7.02 -5.82 -5.89
CA THR A 62 6.13 -6.48 -6.84
C THR A 62 6.57 -6.17 -8.28
N PHE A 63 6.82 -4.90 -8.62
CA PHE A 63 7.28 -4.54 -9.96
C PHE A 63 8.68 -5.08 -10.29
N ALA A 64 9.59 -5.15 -9.30
CA ALA A 64 10.89 -5.80 -9.51
C ALA A 64 10.72 -7.29 -9.83
N ALA A 65 9.87 -8.00 -9.08
CA ALA A 65 9.57 -9.41 -9.35
C ALA A 65 8.93 -9.61 -10.73
N LEU A 66 8.06 -8.70 -11.18
CA LEU A 66 7.49 -8.71 -12.53
C LEU A 66 8.51 -8.39 -13.62
N THR A 67 9.49 -7.53 -13.34
CA THR A 67 10.58 -7.26 -14.28
C THR A 67 11.44 -8.50 -14.48
N GLU A 68 11.71 -9.23 -13.40
CA GLU A 68 12.44 -10.50 -13.42
C GLU A 68 11.59 -11.65 -14.01
N ASN A 69 10.26 -11.58 -13.87
CA ASN A 69 9.32 -12.60 -14.33
C ASN A 69 8.12 -11.94 -15.03
N PRO A 70 8.24 -11.59 -16.33
CA PRO A 70 7.21 -10.81 -17.04
C PRO A 70 5.84 -11.50 -17.15
N GLN A 71 5.82 -12.83 -17.05
CA GLN A 71 4.58 -13.62 -17.02
C GLN A 71 4.12 -13.93 -15.58
N GLY A 72 4.71 -13.32 -14.56
CA GLY A 72 4.49 -13.68 -13.16
C GLY A 72 5.20 -14.97 -12.74
N LEU A 73 5.04 -15.34 -11.47
CA LEU A 73 5.68 -16.51 -10.88
C LEU A 73 4.89 -17.78 -11.21
N GLN A 74 5.57 -18.80 -11.70
CA GLN A 74 4.95 -20.09 -12.01
C GLN A 74 4.70 -20.90 -10.71
N GLY A 75 3.52 -21.49 -10.63
CA GLY A 75 3.16 -22.47 -9.60
C GLY A 75 3.83 -23.83 -9.75
N VAL A 76 3.70 -24.68 -8.74
CA VAL A 76 4.31 -26.03 -8.72
C VAL A 76 3.72 -26.92 -9.80
N ILE A 77 2.39 -26.99 -9.86
CA ILE A 77 1.61 -27.78 -10.82
C ILE A 77 0.38 -26.93 -11.15
N GLU A 78 0.57 -25.91 -11.98
CA GLU A 78 -0.51 -24.98 -12.33
C GLU A 78 -1.60 -25.67 -13.14
N SER A 79 -2.86 -25.39 -12.78
CA SER A 79 -3.98 -25.67 -13.66
C SER A 79 -3.86 -24.88 -14.96
N VAL A 80 -4.46 -25.39 -16.03
CA VAL A 80 -4.42 -24.75 -17.35
C VAL A 80 -5.07 -23.36 -17.29
N GLU A 81 -6.18 -23.25 -16.57
CA GLU A 81 -6.94 -22.01 -16.38
C GLU A 81 -6.09 -20.97 -15.64
N HIS A 82 -5.42 -21.36 -14.55
CA HIS A 82 -4.59 -20.45 -13.78
C HIS A 82 -3.39 -19.95 -14.60
N LYS A 83 -2.75 -20.85 -15.36
CA LYS A 83 -1.64 -20.50 -16.25
C LYS A 83 -2.04 -19.46 -17.30
N VAL A 84 -3.22 -19.62 -17.90
CA VAL A 84 -3.78 -18.65 -18.87
C VAL A 84 -4.06 -17.31 -18.18
N LYS A 85 -4.80 -17.31 -17.06
CA LYS A 85 -5.12 -16.10 -16.29
C LYS A 85 -3.86 -15.32 -15.92
N ARG A 86 -2.85 -16.01 -15.39
CA ARG A 86 -1.55 -15.44 -15.01
C ARG A 86 -0.83 -14.80 -16.21
N ARG A 87 -0.73 -15.51 -17.33
CA ARG A 87 -0.03 -15.03 -18.54
C ARG A 87 -0.73 -13.86 -19.22
N GLN A 88 -2.05 -13.76 -19.11
CA GLN A 88 -2.82 -12.64 -19.65
C GLN A 88 -2.75 -11.40 -18.75
N LEU A 89 -2.83 -11.57 -17.43
CA LEU A 89 -2.87 -10.45 -16.49
C LEU A 89 -1.56 -9.65 -16.48
N TRP A 90 -0.43 -10.31 -16.23
CA TRP A 90 0.81 -9.61 -15.89
C TRP A 90 1.35 -8.66 -16.98
N PRO A 91 1.25 -8.94 -18.29
CA PRO A 91 1.63 -7.99 -19.33
C PRO A 91 0.82 -6.68 -19.35
N THR A 92 -0.40 -6.70 -18.80
CA THR A 92 -1.26 -5.50 -18.69
C THR A 92 -0.83 -4.57 -17.57
N VAL A 93 -0.14 -5.09 -16.55
CA VAL A 93 0.31 -4.33 -15.38
C VAL A 93 1.54 -3.51 -15.75
N LYS A 94 1.38 -2.18 -15.81
CA LYS A 94 2.47 -1.25 -16.06
C LYS A 94 3.16 -0.82 -14.76
N PRO A 95 4.49 -0.68 -14.75
CA PRO A 95 5.20 -0.21 -13.56
C PRO A 95 4.83 1.24 -13.29
N ALA A 96 4.70 1.59 -12.01
CA ALA A 96 4.26 2.92 -11.60
C ALA A 96 5.13 3.46 -10.46
N HIS A 97 5.30 4.78 -10.44
CA HIS A 97 5.77 5.45 -9.25
C HIS A 97 4.65 5.43 -8.20
N PHE A 98 4.98 4.96 -6.99
CA PHE A 98 4.00 4.78 -5.93
C PHE A 98 4.40 5.51 -4.66
N GLY A 99 3.41 6.12 -4.00
CA GLY A 99 3.57 6.75 -2.70
C GLY A 99 2.25 6.74 -1.95
N VAL A 100 2.34 6.80 -0.62
CA VAL A 100 1.17 6.73 0.28
C VAL A 100 1.05 8.04 1.06
N LYS A 101 -0.18 8.48 1.21
CA LYS A 101 -0.55 9.63 2.04
C LYS A 101 -1.70 9.24 2.94
N ILE A 102 -1.70 9.75 4.16
CA ILE A 102 -2.87 9.72 5.04
C ILE A 102 -3.70 10.97 4.77
N GLY A 103 -4.99 10.77 4.54
CA GLY A 103 -5.93 11.84 4.20
C GLY A 103 -6.89 12.13 5.34
N SER A 104 -7.19 13.41 5.57
CA SER A 104 -8.29 13.83 6.44
C SER A 104 -9.03 15.04 5.86
N LYS A 105 -10.34 15.13 6.08
CA LYS A 105 -11.11 16.34 5.76
C LYS A 105 -10.68 17.51 6.66
N SER A 106 -10.28 17.20 7.90
CA SER A 106 -9.90 18.20 8.90
C SER A 106 -8.39 18.47 8.89
N PRO A 107 -7.94 19.72 8.75
CA PRO A 107 -6.51 20.06 8.87
C PRO A 107 -5.96 19.80 10.27
N TRP A 108 -6.80 19.86 11.31
CA TRP A 108 -6.41 19.55 12.70
C TRP A 108 -5.94 18.10 12.86
N ALA A 109 -6.52 17.16 12.10
CA ALA A 109 -6.07 15.78 12.10
C ALA A 109 -4.63 15.65 11.56
N ILE A 110 -4.24 16.47 10.58
CA ILE A 110 -2.87 16.48 10.06
C ILE A 110 -1.88 16.94 11.12
N ILE A 111 -2.23 17.96 11.92
CA ILE A 111 -1.42 18.41 13.05
C ILE A 111 -1.22 17.27 14.05
N ARG A 112 -2.30 16.54 14.40
CA ARG A 112 -2.21 15.37 15.28
C ARG A 112 -1.29 14.28 14.72
N PHE A 113 -1.36 13.99 13.41
CA PHE A 113 -0.48 13.02 12.77
C PHE A 113 0.98 13.43 12.81
N ILE A 114 1.28 14.71 12.54
CA ILE A 114 2.65 15.25 12.60
C ILE A 114 3.19 15.18 14.02
N PHE A 115 2.40 15.62 15.01
CA PHE A 115 2.76 15.55 16.42
C PHE A 115 3.08 14.11 16.85
N THR A 116 2.17 13.18 16.54
CA THR A 116 2.35 11.76 16.89
C THR A 116 3.58 11.17 16.19
N GLY A 117 3.76 11.45 14.90
CA GLY A 117 4.92 10.99 14.13
C GLY A 117 6.24 11.56 14.64
N PHE A 118 6.27 12.82 15.08
CA PHE A 118 7.44 13.45 15.68
C PHE A 118 7.87 12.73 16.95
N PHE A 119 6.95 12.48 17.88
CA PHE A 119 7.27 11.77 19.13
C PHE A 119 7.68 10.32 18.90
N ILE A 120 7.04 9.62 17.95
CA ILE A 120 7.45 8.28 17.57
C ILE A 120 8.86 8.30 16.97
N GLY A 121 9.19 9.27 16.12
CA GLY A 121 10.52 9.42 15.55
C GLY A 121 11.59 9.75 16.59
N LEU A 122 11.29 10.66 17.51
CA LEU A 122 12.21 11.11 18.55
C LEU A 122 12.46 10.04 19.63
N PHE A 123 11.40 9.45 20.17
CA PHE A 123 11.47 8.52 21.29
C PHE A 123 11.48 7.04 20.88
N GLY A 124 11.16 6.71 19.62
CA GLY A 124 11.15 5.33 19.14
C GLY A 124 12.54 4.69 19.01
N THR A 125 13.60 5.49 18.90
CA THR A 125 14.96 5.02 18.58
C THR A 125 15.67 4.38 19.77
N PHE A 126 15.37 4.78 21.01
CA PHE A 126 16.03 4.26 22.22
C PHE A 126 15.05 3.63 23.22
N ALA A 127 15.54 2.72 24.05
CA ALA A 127 14.71 1.85 24.88
C ALA A 127 13.83 2.61 25.89
N PHE A 128 14.38 3.62 26.56
CA PHE A 128 13.62 4.45 27.51
C PHE A 128 12.48 5.22 26.82
N GLY A 129 12.77 5.85 25.68
CA GLY A 129 11.77 6.58 24.90
C GLY A 129 10.64 5.67 24.43
N ARG A 130 10.94 4.45 23.96
CA ARG A 130 9.92 3.45 23.61
C ARG A 130 9.05 3.09 24.81
N LYS A 131 9.66 2.86 25.97
CA LYS A 131 8.92 2.58 27.21
C LYS A 131 7.99 3.75 27.56
N LEU A 132 8.43 4.99 27.37
CA LEU A 132 7.64 6.19 27.59
C LEU A 132 6.45 6.29 26.62
N LEU A 133 6.67 6.11 25.32
CA LEU A 133 5.63 6.10 24.28
C LEU A 133 4.55 5.05 24.56
N LEU A 134 4.97 3.84 24.93
CA LEU A 134 4.05 2.73 25.23
C LEU A 134 3.34 2.90 26.58
N ARG A 135 3.97 3.59 27.55
CA ARG A 135 3.38 3.86 28.87
C ARG A 135 2.38 5.01 28.83
N PHE A 136 2.53 6.00 27.95
CA PHE A 136 1.64 7.15 27.86
C PHE A 136 1.20 7.46 26.42
N PRO A 137 0.58 6.49 25.70
CA PRO A 137 0.23 6.68 24.28
C PRO A 137 -0.71 7.86 24.06
N GLY A 138 -1.63 8.14 24.99
CA GLY A 138 -2.54 9.29 24.90
C GLY A 138 -1.81 10.62 24.92
N LEU A 139 -0.77 10.77 25.74
CA LEU A 139 0.03 12.01 25.79
C LEU A 139 0.73 12.26 24.45
N PHE A 140 1.37 11.25 23.89
CA PHE A 140 2.15 11.36 22.65
C PHE A 140 1.32 11.30 21.37
N SER A 141 0.01 11.16 21.49
CA SER A 141 -0.93 11.13 20.36
C SER A 141 -2.05 12.16 20.47
N LEU A 142 -1.98 13.09 21.44
CA LEU A 142 -3.03 14.07 21.72
C LEU A 142 -4.40 13.40 21.96
N GLY A 143 -4.41 12.33 22.73
CA GLY A 143 -5.58 11.54 23.08
C GLY A 143 -6.08 10.59 21.97
N TRP A 144 -5.41 10.55 20.82
CA TRP A 144 -5.87 9.76 19.68
C TRP A 144 -5.66 8.25 19.85
N PHE A 145 -4.61 7.85 20.58
CA PHE A 145 -4.35 6.46 20.96
C PHE A 145 -4.50 6.25 22.47
N SER A 146 -5.10 5.12 22.84
CA SER A 146 -5.27 4.69 24.22
C SER A 146 -4.55 3.35 24.46
N LYS A 147 -4.26 3.01 25.72
CA LYS A 147 -3.77 1.67 26.06
C LYS A 147 -4.83 0.58 25.95
N LYS A 148 -6.10 0.95 26.14
CA LYS A 148 -7.22 0.00 26.10
C LYS A 148 -7.56 -0.38 24.65
N GLY A 149 -7.01 0.33 23.67
CA GLY A 149 -7.42 0.20 22.27
C GLY A 149 -8.77 0.89 22.03
N PRO A 150 -9.32 0.73 20.82
CA PRO A 150 -10.70 1.12 20.53
C PRO A 150 -11.70 0.16 21.21
N THR A 151 -12.91 0.64 21.49
CA THR A 151 -14.01 -0.22 21.95
C THR A 151 -14.55 -1.07 20.79
N GLU A 152 -15.29 -2.13 21.12
CA GLU A 152 -15.92 -2.97 20.11
C GLU A 152 -16.94 -2.18 19.26
N GLU A 153 -17.69 -1.27 19.87
CA GLU A 153 -18.60 -0.36 19.17
C GLU A 153 -17.88 0.59 18.22
N GLU A 154 -16.73 1.14 18.63
CA GLU A 154 -15.88 1.96 17.77
C GLU A 154 -15.37 1.15 16.57
N VAL A 155 -14.96 -0.10 16.78
CA VAL A 155 -14.51 -0.99 15.70
C VAL A 155 -15.67 -1.34 14.76
N ASN A 156 -16.85 -1.67 15.29
CA ASN A 156 -18.00 -2.10 14.50
C ASN A 156 -18.63 -0.96 13.70
N SER A 157 -18.56 0.28 14.18
CA SER A 157 -19.09 1.46 13.50
C SER A 157 -18.08 2.13 12.55
N ALA A 158 -16.78 1.84 12.71
CA ALA A 158 -15.74 2.43 11.87
C ALA A 158 -15.66 1.78 10.48
N THR A 159 -15.27 2.60 9.50
CA THR A 159 -15.04 2.18 8.12
C THR A 159 -13.76 2.80 7.59
N PHE A 160 -13.18 2.22 6.55
CA PHE A 160 -12.04 2.80 5.85
C PHE A 160 -12.36 3.16 4.40
N LYS A 161 -11.62 4.15 3.91
CA LYS A 161 -11.58 4.52 2.50
C LYS A 161 -10.15 4.76 2.10
N MET A 162 -9.67 3.98 1.14
CA MET A 162 -8.37 4.13 0.50
C MET A 162 -8.58 4.56 -0.93
N TRP A 163 -8.06 5.73 -1.29
CA TRP A 163 -8.19 6.28 -2.63
C TRP A 163 -6.89 6.05 -3.41
N PHE A 164 -7.01 5.45 -4.59
CA PHE A 164 -5.92 5.31 -5.54
C PHE A 164 -6.05 6.40 -6.59
N VAL A 165 -5.13 7.35 -6.57
CA VAL A 165 -5.08 8.46 -7.53
C VAL A 165 -3.92 8.20 -8.49
N GLY A 166 -4.25 7.64 -9.65
CA GLY A 166 -3.29 7.36 -10.72
C GLY A 166 -3.20 8.53 -11.69
N LYS A 167 -1.98 8.95 -12.03
CA LYS A 167 -1.73 9.90 -13.13
C LYS A 167 -0.86 9.22 -14.17
N GLY A 168 -1.28 9.27 -15.43
CA GLY A 168 -0.60 8.62 -16.54
C GLY A 168 -0.81 9.36 -17.86
N TYR A 169 -0.48 8.68 -18.94
CA TYR A 169 -0.55 9.20 -20.31
C TYR A 169 -1.72 8.54 -21.05
N SER A 170 -2.44 9.34 -21.84
CA SER A 170 -3.54 8.86 -22.68
C SER A 170 -3.05 8.07 -23.90
N ASP A 171 -1.87 8.42 -24.41
CA ASP A 171 -1.20 7.78 -25.56
C ASP A 171 0.24 7.38 -25.19
N VAL A 172 0.67 6.22 -25.69
CA VAL A 172 2.05 5.71 -25.57
C VAL A 172 3.05 6.63 -26.31
N LYS A 173 2.63 7.36 -27.34
CA LYS A 173 3.52 8.30 -28.05
C LYS A 173 4.01 9.42 -27.15
N LEU A 174 3.13 9.94 -26.27
CA LEU A 174 3.49 10.97 -25.29
C LEU A 174 4.57 10.50 -24.32
N VAL A 175 4.62 9.19 -24.07
CA VAL A 175 5.64 8.57 -23.23
C VAL A 175 7.03 8.62 -23.89
N ALA A 176 7.09 8.41 -25.21
CA ALA A 176 8.34 8.37 -25.98
C ALA A 176 9.00 9.75 -26.11
N GLU A 177 8.21 10.82 -26.11
CA GLU A 177 8.70 12.21 -26.16
C GLU A 177 9.41 12.66 -24.86
N GLY A 178 9.24 11.90 -23.76
CA GLY A 178 10.05 11.97 -22.53
C GLY A 178 9.96 13.26 -21.71
N LYS A 179 9.32 14.32 -22.23
CA LYS A 179 9.25 15.66 -21.60
C LYS A 179 7.83 16.07 -21.18
N THR A 180 6.81 15.32 -21.56
CA THR A 180 5.42 15.67 -21.29
C THR A 180 5.00 15.20 -19.89
N LYS A 181 4.23 16.05 -19.20
CA LYS A 181 3.60 15.67 -17.93
C LYS A 181 2.44 14.70 -18.20
N PRO A 182 2.09 13.80 -17.25
CA PRO A 182 0.88 13.01 -17.34
C PRO A 182 -0.35 13.88 -17.63
N ASP A 183 -1.16 13.47 -18.61
CA ASP A 183 -2.33 14.19 -19.13
C ASP A 183 -3.67 13.55 -18.72
N THR A 184 -3.61 12.44 -17.97
CA THR A 184 -4.79 11.66 -17.57
C THR A 184 -4.71 11.34 -16.09
N GLU A 185 -5.83 11.47 -15.39
CA GLU A 185 -6.01 11.02 -14.01
C GLU A 185 -7.14 10.00 -13.93
N ILE A 186 -6.88 8.91 -13.20
CA ILE A 186 -7.86 7.89 -12.85
C ILE A 186 -7.92 7.81 -11.33
N ILE A 187 -9.14 7.84 -10.78
CA ILE A 187 -9.38 7.65 -9.36
C ILE A 187 -10.17 6.35 -9.18
N THR A 188 -9.65 5.45 -8.37
CA THR A 188 -10.38 4.30 -7.85
C THR A 188 -10.37 4.33 -6.33
N ARG A 189 -11.25 3.55 -5.71
CA ARG A 189 -11.42 3.50 -4.25
C ARG A 189 -11.54 2.05 -3.80
N VAL A 190 -10.90 1.76 -2.67
CA VAL A 190 -11.15 0.56 -1.88
C VAL A 190 -11.77 0.99 -0.54
N SER A 191 -12.83 0.32 -0.11
CA SER A 191 -13.50 0.61 1.16
C SER A 191 -14.02 -0.64 1.83
N GLY A 192 -14.28 -0.56 3.13
CA GLY A 192 -14.80 -1.68 3.92
C GLY A 192 -14.89 -1.33 5.40
N PRO A 193 -15.04 -2.35 6.28
CA PRO A 193 -15.13 -2.17 7.73
C PRO A 193 -13.79 -1.70 8.31
N GLU A 194 -13.73 -1.36 9.59
CA GLU A 194 -12.53 -0.83 10.26
C GLU A 194 -11.20 -1.49 9.78
N ILE A 195 -10.21 -0.65 9.44
CA ILE A 195 -9.02 -1.05 8.69
C ILE A 195 -8.07 -1.94 9.50
N GLY A 196 -7.91 -1.69 10.80
CA GLY A 196 -6.90 -2.29 11.66
C GLY A 196 -7.23 -3.71 12.12
N TYR A 197 -8.50 -3.98 12.42
CA TYR A 197 -8.97 -5.23 13.00
C TYR A 197 -9.80 -6.00 11.98
N LEU A 198 -10.95 -5.46 11.55
CA LEU A 198 -11.91 -6.20 10.73
C LEU A 198 -11.37 -6.45 9.32
N ALA A 199 -11.08 -5.38 8.57
CA ALA A 199 -10.63 -5.52 7.18
C ALA A 199 -9.30 -6.27 7.07
N THR A 200 -8.35 -6.00 7.98
CA THR A 200 -7.07 -6.73 8.01
C THR A 200 -7.27 -8.22 8.28
N SER A 201 -8.17 -8.58 9.20
CA SER A 201 -8.48 -10.00 9.48
C SER A 201 -9.13 -10.68 8.28
N ILE A 202 -10.11 -10.03 7.64
CA ILE A 202 -10.73 -10.50 6.40
C ILE A 202 -9.64 -10.76 5.34
N ILE A 203 -8.77 -9.78 5.08
CA ILE A 203 -7.70 -9.90 4.08
C ILE A 203 -6.77 -11.08 4.38
N LEU A 204 -6.34 -11.24 5.64
CA LEU A 204 -5.45 -12.33 6.04
C LEU A 204 -6.10 -13.70 5.87
N ILE A 205 -7.37 -13.84 6.27
CA ILE A 205 -8.13 -15.08 6.14
C ILE A 205 -8.32 -15.43 4.66
N GLN A 206 -8.70 -14.47 3.81
CA GLN A 206 -8.85 -14.73 2.37
C GLN A 206 -7.52 -15.09 1.70
N CYS A 207 -6.41 -14.43 2.07
CA CYS A 207 -5.08 -14.83 1.63
C CYS A 207 -4.75 -16.27 2.04
N ALA A 208 -5.05 -16.66 3.28
CA ALA A 208 -4.80 -18.00 3.79
C ALA A 208 -5.63 -19.06 3.07
N PHE A 209 -6.92 -18.79 2.82
CA PHE A 209 -7.78 -19.68 2.05
C PHE A 209 -7.24 -19.93 0.66
N ILE A 210 -6.76 -18.90 -0.05
CA ILE A 210 -6.17 -19.06 -1.38
C ILE A 210 -4.88 -19.87 -1.32
N VAL A 211 -4.01 -19.61 -0.32
CA VAL A 211 -2.78 -20.39 -0.15
C VAL A 211 -3.09 -21.87 0.07
N LEU A 212 -4.12 -22.18 0.84
CA LEU A 212 -4.55 -23.56 1.14
C LEU A 212 -5.22 -24.23 -0.07
N SER A 213 -6.20 -23.58 -0.68
CA SER A 213 -7.03 -24.16 -1.74
C SER A 213 -6.35 -24.17 -3.11
N GLN A 214 -5.51 -23.17 -3.40
CA GLN A 214 -4.83 -23.01 -4.69
C GLN A 214 -3.34 -23.30 -4.59
N ARG A 215 -2.89 -24.05 -3.57
CA ARG A 215 -1.47 -24.28 -3.28
C ARG A 215 -0.65 -24.68 -4.51
N LYS A 216 -1.15 -25.59 -5.33
CA LYS A 216 -0.45 -26.10 -6.54
C LYS A 216 -0.24 -25.02 -7.60
N ASN A 217 -1.11 -24.00 -7.65
CA ASN A 217 -1.03 -22.87 -8.57
C ASN A 217 -0.03 -21.80 -8.09
N LEU A 218 0.43 -21.85 -6.85
CA LEU A 218 1.38 -20.89 -6.28
C LEU A 218 2.81 -21.44 -6.30
N PRO A 219 3.85 -20.56 -6.28
CA PRO A 219 5.25 -20.99 -6.27
C PRO A 219 5.58 -21.97 -5.13
N ASN A 220 6.60 -22.83 -5.32
CA ASN A 220 6.93 -23.89 -4.37
C ASN A 220 7.35 -23.40 -2.97
N GLY A 221 7.86 -22.17 -2.87
CA GLY A 221 8.18 -21.53 -1.60
C GLY A 221 8.98 -20.25 -1.81
N GLY A 222 9.16 -19.46 -0.75
CA GLY A 222 9.94 -18.24 -0.77
C GLY A 222 9.23 -17.06 -0.10
N VAL A 223 9.88 -15.89 -0.14
CA VAL A 223 9.36 -14.65 0.43
C VAL A 223 9.00 -13.69 -0.70
N TYR A 224 7.70 -13.52 -0.94
CA TYR A 224 7.18 -12.74 -2.06
C TYR A 224 6.25 -11.62 -1.58
N PRO A 225 6.21 -10.49 -2.29
CA PRO A 225 5.16 -9.50 -2.12
C PRO A 225 3.78 -10.11 -2.37
N PRO A 226 2.73 -9.75 -1.61
CA PRO A 226 1.39 -10.28 -1.83
C PRO A 226 0.89 -9.96 -3.24
N GLY A 227 1.25 -8.80 -3.79
CA GLY A 227 0.87 -8.41 -5.15
C GLY A 227 1.24 -9.46 -6.20
N ILE A 228 2.46 -10.00 -6.19
CA ILE A 228 2.90 -10.97 -7.22
C ILE A 228 2.27 -12.35 -7.02
N ILE A 229 1.87 -12.70 -5.80
CA ILE A 229 1.28 -14.00 -5.47
C ILE A 229 -0.22 -14.02 -5.75
N PHE A 230 -0.95 -13.02 -5.26
CA PHE A 230 -2.41 -13.00 -5.30
C PHE A 230 -2.97 -12.24 -6.51
N GLY A 231 -2.14 -11.53 -7.28
CA GLY A 231 -2.65 -10.72 -8.39
C GLY A 231 -3.41 -11.54 -9.43
N ALA A 232 -2.97 -12.75 -9.74
CA ALA A 232 -3.62 -13.65 -10.71
C ALA A 232 -4.64 -14.61 -10.08
N THR A 233 -4.95 -14.47 -8.78
CA THR A 233 -5.93 -15.32 -8.09
C THR A 233 -7.31 -14.65 -8.11
N ASP A 234 -8.27 -15.20 -7.39
CA ASP A 234 -9.62 -14.67 -7.15
C ASP A 234 -9.70 -13.82 -5.87
N LEU A 235 -8.56 -13.31 -5.37
CA LEU A 235 -8.54 -12.61 -4.08
C LEU A 235 -9.47 -11.41 -4.07
N GLN A 236 -9.53 -10.64 -5.16
CA GLN A 236 -10.39 -9.47 -5.21
C GLN A 236 -11.86 -9.85 -5.04
N GLU A 237 -12.31 -10.88 -5.75
CA GLU A 237 -13.67 -11.42 -5.70
C GLU A 237 -14.01 -11.93 -4.29
N GLN A 238 -13.09 -12.67 -3.66
CA GLN A 238 -13.24 -13.14 -2.28
C GLN A 238 -13.36 -11.96 -1.30
N LEU A 239 -12.54 -10.92 -1.46
CA LEU A 239 -12.62 -9.73 -0.62
C LEU A 239 -13.95 -8.98 -0.82
N GLN A 240 -14.45 -8.91 -2.05
CA GLN A 240 -15.76 -8.33 -2.36
C GLN A 240 -16.90 -9.08 -1.69
N ALA A 241 -16.90 -10.41 -1.77
CA ALA A 241 -17.89 -11.25 -1.10
C ALA A 241 -17.86 -11.11 0.43
N ASN A 242 -16.75 -10.63 1.01
CA ASN A 242 -16.54 -10.46 2.44
C ASN A 242 -16.51 -8.99 2.88
N GLY A 243 -17.20 -8.10 2.14
CA GLY A 243 -17.48 -6.73 2.59
C GLY A 243 -16.41 -5.69 2.27
N ILE A 244 -15.47 -5.97 1.36
CA ILE A 244 -14.50 -5.00 0.84
C ILE A 244 -14.87 -4.59 -0.59
N SER A 245 -15.22 -3.33 -0.80
CA SER A 245 -15.64 -2.81 -2.10
C SER A 245 -14.46 -2.24 -2.90
N PHE A 246 -14.52 -2.38 -4.22
CA PHE A 246 -13.57 -1.83 -5.19
C PHE A 246 -14.35 -1.02 -6.23
N ASP A 247 -14.18 0.30 -6.20
CA ASP A 247 -14.98 1.22 -7.01
C ASP A 247 -14.11 1.98 -8.01
N PHE A 248 -14.60 2.08 -9.25
CA PHE A 248 -14.14 3.10 -10.19
C PHE A 248 -14.85 4.41 -9.88
N ILE A 249 -14.09 5.49 -9.67
CA ILE A 249 -14.66 6.78 -9.25
C ILE A 249 -14.70 7.76 -10.41
N SER A 250 -13.58 7.94 -11.11
CA SER A 250 -13.54 8.83 -12.27
C SER A 250 -12.29 8.59 -13.13
N LYS A 251 -12.40 8.98 -14.41
CA LYS A 251 -11.30 9.21 -15.34
C LYS A 251 -11.47 10.60 -15.92
N ARG A 252 -10.41 11.41 -15.90
CA ARG A 252 -10.44 12.77 -16.43
C ARG A 252 -9.13 13.13 -17.14
N SER A 253 -9.24 13.97 -18.16
CA SER A 253 -8.08 14.62 -18.75
C SER A 253 -7.59 15.75 -17.84
N LEU A 254 -6.28 15.79 -17.61
CA LEU A 254 -5.58 16.86 -16.95
C LEU A 254 -5.22 17.87 -18.04
N ARG A 255 -6.00 18.96 -18.16
CA ARG A 255 -5.64 20.08 -19.03
C ARG A 255 -4.23 20.56 -18.62
N GLN A 256 -3.31 20.60 -19.58
CA GLN A 256 -1.92 21.03 -19.37
C GLN A 256 -1.85 22.53 -19.09
#